data_AF-K1R668-F1
#
_entry.id   AF-K1R668-F1
#
_cell.length_a   1.000
_cell.length_b   1.000
_cell.length_c   1.000
_cell.angle_alpha   90.00
_cell.angle_beta   90.00
_cell.angle_gamma   90.00
#
_symmetry.space_group_name_H-M   'P 1'
#
loop_
_entity.id
_entity.type
_entity.pdbx_description
1 polymer ?
#
loop_
_entity_poly.entity_id
_entity_poly.type
_entity_poly.pdbx_seq_one_letter_code
_entity_poly.pdbx_strand_id
1 'polypeptide(L)'
;MYVHTGSAKAMEQDMVVEVVKEKKQAGIPTAAIVGDDDATTISKLHQTVDPNIKKRSDKNYLKKNLSNSLYVLKQTYPSLSVRVIR
;
A
#
# COMPACT_ATOMS: atom_id res chain seq x y z
N MET A 1 1.82 30.03 11.70
CA MET A 1 1.19 28.82 11.12
C MET A 1 2.19 28.22 10.14
N TYR A 2 2.77 27.05 10.43
CA TYR A 2 3.62 26.36 9.46
C TYR A 2 2.71 25.65 8.45
N VAL A 3 2.77 26.09 7.20
CA VAL A 3 2.06 25.45 6.09
C VAL A 3 2.98 24.35 5.56
N HIS A 4 2.63 23.08 5.78
CA HIS A 4 3.31 21.97 5.11
C HIS A 4 2.90 21.97 3.63
N THR A 5 3.84 22.27 2.75
CA THR A 5 3.68 22.33 1.28
C THR A 5 3.83 20.96 0.61
N GLY A 6 3.50 19.88 1.31
CA GLY A 6 3.64 18.49 0.83
C GLY A 6 2.28 17.77 0.77
N SER A 7 2.10 16.89 -0.22
CA SER A 7 0.95 15.98 -0.27
C SER A 7 1.05 14.96 0.88
N ALA A 8 -0.08 14.64 1.52
CA ALA A 8 -0.14 13.61 2.58
C ALA A 8 0.45 12.27 2.11
N LYS A 9 0.28 11.92 0.83
CA LYS A 9 0.88 10.73 0.23
C LYS A 9 2.42 10.77 0.19
N ALA A 10 3.00 11.95 -0.01
CA ALA A 10 4.45 12.10 -0.02
C ALA A 10 5.04 11.98 1.41
N MET A 11 4.33 12.53 2.40
CA MET A 11 4.74 12.45 3.81
C MET A 11 4.80 11.00 4.33
N GLU A 12 3.88 10.15 3.90
CA GLU A 12 3.88 8.73 4.27
C GLU A 12 5.18 8.02 3.85
N GLN A 13 5.66 8.31 2.65
CA GLN A 13 6.86 7.65 2.10
C GLN A 13 8.13 8.10 2.81
N ASP A 14 8.21 9.39 3.12
CA ASP A 14 9.31 9.95 3.91
C ASP A 14 9.37 9.30 5.29
N MET A 15 8.23 9.21 5.97
CA MET A 15 8.14 8.56 7.27
C MET A 15 8.56 7.09 7.21
N VAL A 16 8.10 6.33 6.21
CA VAL A 16 8.49 4.92 6.05
C VAL A 16 9.99 4.79 5.82
N VAL A 17 10.58 5.65 4.99
CA VAL A 17 12.04 5.65 4.73
C VAL A 17 12.83 5.94 6.01
N GLU A 18 12.41 6.92 6.80
CA GLU A 18 13.05 7.25 8.07
C GLU A 18 13.02 6.07 9.05
N VAL A 19 11.85 5.46 9.26
CA VAL A 19 11.71 4.30 10.15
C VAL A 19 12.60 3.14 9.72
N VAL A 20 12.67 2.82 8.42
CA VAL A 20 13.52 1.74 7.94
C VAL A 20 15.01 2.08 8.09
N LYS A 21 15.41 3.34 7.88
CA LYS A 21 16.78 3.80 8.11
C LYS A 21 17.18 3.68 9.58
N GLU A 22 16.33 4.09 10.50
CA GLU A 22 16.57 3.97 11.94
C GLU A 22 16.77 2.51 12.36
N LYS A 23 15.92 1.60 11.87
CA LYS A 23 16.07 0.16 12.16
C LYS A 23 17.36 -0.42 11.57
N LYS A 24 17.71 -0.02 10.35
CA LYS A 24 18.98 -0.40 9.73
C LYS A 24 20.19 0.08 10.54
N GLN A 25 20.16 1.32 11.03
CA GLN A 25 21.21 1.88 11.90
C GLN A 25 21.30 1.15 13.25
N ALA A 26 20.18 0.68 13.78
CA ALA A 26 20.13 -0.17 14.98
C ALA A 26 20.57 -1.62 14.73
N GLY A 27 21.04 -1.98 13.52
CA GLY A 27 21.46 -3.33 13.17
C GLY A 27 20.31 -4.31 12.93
N ILE A 28 19.08 -3.81 12.74
CA ILE A 28 17.88 -4.62 12.48
C ILE A 28 17.56 -4.55 10.99
N PRO A 29 17.90 -5.57 10.19
CA PRO A 29 17.63 -5.56 8.76
C PRO A 29 16.13 -5.75 8.48
N THR A 30 15.59 -4.91 7.61
CA THR A 30 14.21 -5.02 7.14
C THR A 30 14.17 -5.85 5.85
N ALA A 31 13.52 -7.02 5.88
CA ALA A 31 13.38 -7.86 4.69
C ALA A 31 12.18 -7.47 3.81
N ALA A 32 11.10 -6.97 4.42
CA ALA A 32 9.89 -6.62 3.71
C ALA A 32 9.09 -5.54 4.43
N ILE A 33 8.33 -4.77 3.64
CA ILE A 33 7.26 -3.88 4.12
C ILE A 33 5.91 -4.42 3.67
N VAL A 34 4.91 -4.34 4.56
CA VAL A 34 3.52 -4.70 4.27
C VAL A 34 2.70 -3.42 4.31
N GLY A 35 1.93 -3.16 3.26
CA GLY A 35 1.09 -1.97 3.21
C GLY A 35 0.15 -1.98 2.01
N ASP A 36 -0.53 -0.85 1.85
CA ASP A 36 -1.41 -0.60 0.71
C ASP A 36 -0.63 -0.62 -0.61
N ASP A 37 -1.37 -0.65 -1.72
CA ASP A 37 -0.75 -0.73 -3.03
C ASP A 37 -0.18 0.61 -3.52
N ASP A 38 0.77 1.16 -2.76
CA ASP A 38 1.56 2.34 -3.15
C ASP A 38 2.91 1.91 -3.78
N ALA A 39 3.11 2.23 -5.06
CA ALA A 39 4.35 1.93 -5.79
C ALA A 39 5.48 2.94 -5.50
N THR A 40 5.11 4.12 -5.03
CA THR A 40 6.02 5.25 -4.80
C THR A 40 6.79 5.08 -3.48
N THR A 41 6.19 4.53 -2.43
CA THR A 41 6.88 4.19 -1.16
C THR A 41 7.99 3.16 -1.36
N ILE A 42 7.71 2.07 -2.09
CA ILE A 42 8.70 1.03 -2.35
C ILE A 42 9.83 1.55 -3.25
N SER A 43 9.50 2.37 -4.25
CA SER A 43 10.49 3.00 -5.14
C SER A 43 11.47 3.88 -4.35
N LYS A 44 10.97 4.68 -3.42
CA LYS A 44 11.79 5.56 -2.59
C LYS A 44 12.67 4.77 -1.61
N LEU A 45 12.16 3.69 -1.02
CA LEU A 45 12.94 2.78 -0.18
C LEU A 45 14.10 2.12 -0.94
N HIS A 46 13.83 1.66 -2.17
CA HIS A 46 14.86 1.05 -3.01
C HIS A 46 15.97 2.04 -3.38
N GLN A 47 15.60 3.29 -3.68
CA GLN A 47 16.56 4.33 -4.02
C GLN A 47 17.40 4.81 -2.81
N THR A 48 16.82 4.82 -1.60
CA THR A 48 17.42 5.52 -0.45
C THR A 48 17.91 4.62 0.67
N VAL A 49 17.52 3.35 0.72
CA VAL A 49 17.83 2.46 1.84
C VAL A 49 18.40 1.12 1.39
N ASP A 50 17.63 0.33 0.65
CA ASP A 50 18.02 -1.00 0.20
C ASP A 50 17.09 -1.50 -0.93
N PRO A 51 17.61 -1.82 -2.13
CA PRO A 51 16.83 -2.33 -3.24
C PRO A 51 16.26 -3.74 -3.03
N ASN A 52 16.73 -4.49 -2.02
CA ASN A 52 16.30 -5.87 -1.77
C ASN A 52 15.06 -5.97 -0.87
N ILE A 53 14.59 -4.85 -0.30
CA ILE A 53 13.39 -4.83 0.52
C ILE A 53 12.18 -5.22 -0.34
N LYS A 54 11.45 -6.24 0.09
CA LYS A 54 10.25 -6.70 -0.64
C LYS A 54 9.02 -5.94 -0.20
N LYS A 55 8.17 -5.53 -1.15
CA LYS A 55 6.80 -5.10 -0.84
C LYS A 55 5.88 -6.31 -0.79
N ARG A 56 5.01 -6.36 0.21
CA ARG A 56 3.89 -7.30 0.31
C ARG A 56 2.59 -6.52 0.37
N SER A 57 1.61 -6.93 -0.41
CA SER A 57 0.27 -6.33 -0.36
C SER A 57 -0.43 -6.72 0.95
N ASP A 58 -1.10 -5.77 1.58
CA ASP A 58 -2.02 -6.06 2.68
C ASP A 58 -3.24 -6.83 2.17
N LYS A 59 -3.47 -8.03 2.72
CA LYS A 59 -4.62 -8.89 2.40
C LYS A 59 -5.94 -8.18 2.69
N ASN A 60 -6.00 -7.37 3.75
CA ASN A 60 -7.21 -6.64 4.12
C ASN A 60 -7.52 -5.56 3.08
N TYR A 61 -6.50 -4.84 2.62
CA TYR A 61 -6.64 -3.87 1.54
C TYR A 61 -7.19 -4.53 0.26
N LEU A 62 -6.61 -5.66 -0.15
CA LEU A 62 -7.08 -6.44 -1.31
C LEU A 62 -8.54 -6.89 -1.16
N LYS A 63 -8.92 -7.43 0.01
CA LYS A 63 -10.28 -7.88 0.27
C LYS A 63 -11.29 -6.74 0.19
N LYS A 64 -10.96 -5.57 0.77
CA LYS A 64 -11.80 -4.38 0.74
C LYS A 64 -12.00 -3.88 -0.69
N ASN A 65 -10.91 -3.75 -1.45
CA ASN A 65 -10.97 -3.32 -2.85
C ASN A 65 -11.81 -4.27 -3.70
N LEU A 66 -11.58 -5.58 -3.61
CA LEU A 66 -12.37 -6.57 -4.33
C LEU A 66 -13.85 -6.50 -3.96
N SER A 67 -14.16 -6.40 -2.66
CA SER A 67 -15.55 -6.30 -2.19
C SER A 67 -16.24 -5.04 -2.71
N ASN A 68 -15.54 -3.90 -2.69
CA ASN A 68 -16.06 -2.65 -3.24
C ASN A 68 -16.29 -2.74 -4.74
N SER A 69 -15.35 -3.31 -5.50
CA SER A 69 -15.52 -3.51 -6.95
C SER A 69 -16.70 -4.41 -7.27
N LEU A 70 -16.88 -5.51 -6.54
CA LEU A 70 -18.03 -6.41 -6.70
C LEU A 70 -19.34 -5.72 -6.32
N TYR A 71 -19.33 -4.89 -5.29
CA TYR A 71 -20.50 -4.11 -4.88
C TYR A 71 -20.91 -3.10 -5.95
N VAL A 72 -19.96 -2.35 -6.50
CA VAL A 72 -20.21 -1.43 -7.63
C VAL A 72 -20.75 -2.20 -8.84
N LEU A 73 -20.13 -3.33 -9.19
CA LEU A 73 -20.58 -4.18 -10.30
C LEU A 73 -22.03 -4.65 -10.11
N LYS A 74 -22.40 -5.04 -8.89
CA LYS A 74 -23.79 -5.42 -8.54
C LYS A 74 -24.76 -4.26 -8.75
N GLN A 75 -24.37 -3.04 -8.39
CA GLN A 75 -25.22 -1.85 -8.61
C GLN A 75 -25.39 -1.57 -10.11
N THR A 76 -24.32 -1.71 -10.90
CA THR A 76 -24.36 -1.48 -12.36
C THR A 76 -25.13 -2.58 -13.10
N TYR A 77 -25.02 -3.83 -12.66
CA TYR A 77 -25.62 -4.99 -13.31
C TYR A 77 -26.36 -5.88 -12.30
N PRO A 78 -27.59 -5.54 -11.91
CA PRO A 78 -28.37 -6.30 -10.93
C PRO A 78 -28.59 -7.76 -11.35
N SER A 79 -28.68 -8.02 -12.67
CA SER A 79 -28.88 -9.36 -13.24
C SER A 79 -27.71 -10.32 -12.98
N LEU A 80 -26.48 -9.81 -12.80
CA LEU A 80 -25.30 -10.63 -12.48
C LEU A 80 -25.29 -11.12 -11.01
N SER A 81 -26.19 -10.61 -10.18
CA SER A 81 -26.34 -11.06 -8.79
C SER A 81 -27.18 -12.33 -8.66
N VAL A 82 -27.85 -12.74 -9.74
CA VAL A 82 -28.68 -13.94 -9.76
C VAL A 82 -27.79 -15.14 -10.01
N ARG A 83 -27.83 -16.12 -9.09
CA ARG A 83 -27.09 -17.37 -9.24
C ARG A 83 -27.72 -18.21 -10.35
N VAL A 84 -27.18 -18.14 -11.56
CA VAL A 84 -27.58 -19.04 -12.65
C VAL A 84 -26.73 -20.31 -12.56
N ILE A 85 -27.28 -21.37 -11.99
CA ILE A 85 -26.71 -22.72 -12.11
C ILE A 85 -27.40 -23.35 -13.33
N ARG A 86 -26.63 -23.74 -14.34
CA ARG A 86 -27.11 -24.55 -15.47
C ARG A 86 -26.82 -26.01 -15.20
#